data_AF-A0AAU3H9Z4-F1
#
_entry.id   AF-A0AAU3H9Z4-F1
#
_cell.length_a   1.000
_cell.length_b   1.000
_cell.length_c   1.000
_cell.angle_alpha   90.00
_cell.angle_beta   90.00
_cell.angle_gamma   90.00
#
_symmetry.space_group_name_H-M   'P 1'
#
loop_
_entity.id
_entity.type
_entity.pdbx_description
1 polymer ?
#
loop_
_entity_poly.entity_id
_entity_poly.type
_entity_poly.pdbx_seq_one_letter_code
_entity_poly.pdbx_strand_id
1 'polypeptide(L)'
;MAPGVDYHRLSGDEHNFIFDELIVPMYLNNITPQEAPVVPYVMGPQGAGKSYTARMLRRVLRARPPVQIDPTESDDVSGCNMETS
;
A
#
# COMPACT_ATOMS: atom_id res chain seq x y z
N MET A 1 -28.50 -20.64 3.06
CA MET A 1 -27.32 -20.28 2.25
C MET A 1 -26.56 -19.24 3.06
N ALA A 2 -25.40 -19.61 3.62
CA ALA A 2 -24.67 -18.70 4.50
C ALA A 2 -24.14 -17.52 3.65
N PRO A 3 -24.40 -16.26 4.03
CA PRO A 3 -23.82 -15.12 3.33
C PRO A 3 -22.36 -15.06 3.76
N GLY A 4 -21.42 -15.36 2.86
CA GLY A 4 -20.05 -15.63 3.32
C GLY A 4 -18.91 -15.37 2.34
N VAL A 5 -19.14 -14.77 1.17
CA VAL A 5 -18.03 -14.58 0.21
C VAL A 5 -18.07 -13.28 -0.61
N ASP A 6 -19.20 -12.56 -0.64
CA ASP A 6 -19.31 -11.31 -1.43
C ASP A 6 -19.10 -10.04 -0.61
N TYR A 7 -18.84 -10.13 0.71
CA TYR A 7 -18.50 -8.98 1.55
C TYR A 7 -17.14 -8.34 1.24
N HIS A 8 -16.33 -8.96 0.38
CA HIS A 8 -14.99 -8.49 0.01
C HIS A 8 -14.89 -7.97 -1.43
N ARG A 9 -16.02 -7.90 -2.15
CA ARG A 9 -16.06 -7.34 -3.50
C ARG A 9 -16.68 -5.96 -3.46
N LEU A 10 -15.83 -4.95 -3.57
CA LEU A 10 -16.28 -3.58 -3.82
C LEU A 10 -17.02 -3.56 -5.16
N SER A 11 -18.19 -2.93 -5.18
CA SER A 11 -18.85 -2.60 -6.44
C SER A 11 -17.98 -1.63 -7.25
N GLY A 12 -18.16 -1.56 -8.57
CA GLY A 12 -17.35 -0.67 -9.43
C GLY A 12 -17.42 0.80 -8.99
N ASP A 13 -18.60 1.25 -8.58
CA ASP A 13 -18.81 2.62 -8.10
C ASP A 13 -18.13 2.87 -6.75
N GLU A 14 -18.18 1.89 -5.85
CA GLU A 14 -17.51 1.95 -4.55
C GLU A 14 -15.98 1.93 -4.71
N HIS A 15 -15.46 1.15 -5.66
CA HIS A 15 -14.05 1.15 -6.02
C HIS A 15 -13.58 2.51 -6.55
N ASN A 16 -14.37 3.13 -7.43
CA ASN A 16 -14.04 4.46 -7.96
C ASN A 16 -14.08 5.53 -6.87
N PHE A 17 -15.11 5.52 -6.02
CA PHE A 17 -15.20 6.42 -4.88
C PHE A 17 -14.00 6.30 -3.95
N ILE A 18 -13.62 5.08 -3.56
CA ILE A 18 -12.45 4.85 -2.69
C ILE A 18 -11.17 5.32 -3.38
N PHE A 19 -11.02 5.07 -4.68
CA PHE A 19 -9.86 5.53 -5.41
C PHE A 19 -9.76 7.06 -5.42
N ASP A 20 -10.82 7.74 -5.84
CA ASP A 20 -10.83 9.19 -6.05
C ASP A 20 -10.80 9.98 -4.73
N GLU A 21 -11.51 9.52 -3.71
CA GLU A 21 -11.69 10.30 -2.46
C GLU A 21 -10.68 9.91 -1.38
N LEU A 22 -10.14 8.69 -1.40
CA LEU A 22 -9.26 8.19 -0.34
C LEU A 22 -7.83 7.96 -0.86
N ILE A 23 -7.67 7.18 -1.92
CA ILE A 23 -6.33 6.80 -2.41
C ILE A 23 -5.63 8.00 -3.06
N VAL A 24 -6.29 8.68 -4.00
CA VAL A 24 -5.71 9.81 -4.73
C VAL A 24 -5.25 10.94 -3.78
N PRO A 25 -6.07 11.42 -2.83
CA PRO A 25 -5.64 12.50 -1.95
C PRO A 25 -4.54 12.08 -0.97
N MET A 26 -4.53 10.83 -0.49
CA MET A 26 -3.49 10.37 0.45
C MET A 26 -2.13 10.15 -0.23
N TYR A 27 -2.13 9.56 -1.43
CA TYR A 27 -0.91 9.12 -2.10
C TYR A 27 -0.41 10.08 -3.18
N LEU A 28 -1.32 10.81 -3.85
CA LEU A 28 -0.96 11.60 -5.03
C LEU A 28 -0.77 13.09 -4.75
N ASN A 29 -1.26 13.63 -3.62
CA ASN A 29 -1.17 15.06 -3.30
C ASN A 29 0.28 15.58 -3.15
N ASN A 30 1.22 14.73 -2.75
CA ASN A 30 2.62 15.12 -2.51
C ASN A 30 3.57 14.62 -3.61
N ILE A 31 3.05 14.21 -4.76
CA ILE A 31 3.87 13.73 -5.87
C ILE A 31 4.52 14.90 -6.57
N THR A 32 5.83 14.81 -6.75
CA THR A 32 6.59 15.74 -7.57
C THR A 32 6.55 15.26 -9.03
N PRO A 33 6.02 16.04 -9.98
CA PRO A 33 6.11 15.72 -11.40
C PRO A 33 7.56 15.55 -11.85
N GLN A 34 7.82 14.59 -12.74
CA GLN A 34 9.16 14.28 -13.25
C GLN A 34 9.09 14.09 -14.76
N GLU A 35 9.98 14.72 -15.52
CA GLU A 35 10.08 14.54 -16.98
C GLU A 35 10.46 13.10 -17.38
N ALA A 36 11.28 12.44 -16.55
CA ALA A 36 11.71 11.07 -16.75
C ALA A 36 11.55 10.26 -15.45
N PRO A 37 10.32 9.81 -15.12
CA PRO A 37 10.04 9.10 -13.88
C PRO A 37 10.73 7.73 -13.87
N VAL A 38 11.22 7.31 -12.71
CA VAL A 38 11.84 6.00 -12.50
C VAL A 38 11.07 5.24 -11.41
N VAL A 39 10.72 3.98 -11.69
CA VAL A 39 9.92 3.13 -10.80
C VAL A 39 10.76 1.92 -10.35
N PRO A 40 11.38 1.96 -9.16
CA PRO A 40 12.10 0.82 -8.62
C PRO A 40 11.15 -0.19 -7.97
N TYR A 41 11.23 -1.46 -8.39
CA TYR A 41 10.49 -2.56 -7.77
C TYR A 41 11.39 -3.32 -6.77
N VAL A 42 10.95 -3.45 -5.53
CA VAL A 42 11.66 -4.21 -4.49
C VAL A 42 10.93 -5.53 -4.24
N MET A 43 11.57 -6.65 -4.58
CA MET A 43 10.93 -7.97 -4.61
C MET A 43 11.66 -9.03 -3.76
N GLY A 44 11.00 -10.17 -3.54
CA GLY A 44 11.58 -11.41 -2.98
C GLY A 44 10.72 -12.04 -1.87
N PRO A 45 11.30 -12.91 -1.02
CA PRO A 45 10.56 -13.58 0.07
C PRO A 45 10.13 -12.65 1.22
N GLN A 46 9.08 -13.03 1.97
CA GLN A 46 8.73 -12.40 3.25
C GLN A 46 9.89 -12.54 4.24
N GLY A 47 10.13 -11.52 5.07
CA GLY A 47 11.26 -11.51 6.01
C GLY A 47 12.64 -11.23 5.38
N ALA A 48 12.76 -11.14 4.05
CA ALA A 48 14.04 -10.87 3.37
C ALA A 48 14.52 -9.40 3.43
N GLY A 49 13.95 -8.57 4.32
CA GLY A 49 14.43 -7.20 4.54
C GLY A 49 14.09 -6.17 3.46
N LYS A 50 12.99 -6.34 2.70
CA LYS A 50 12.58 -5.39 1.63
C LYS A 50 12.36 -3.98 2.13
N SER A 51 11.85 -3.85 3.35
CA SER A 51 11.65 -2.56 4.02
C SER A 51 12.96 -1.81 4.22
N TYR A 52 14.07 -2.53 4.47
CA TYR A 52 15.41 -1.94 4.54
C TYR A 52 15.86 -1.42 3.17
N THR A 53 15.70 -2.22 2.12
CA THR A 53 16.02 -1.80 0.74
C THR A 53 15.17 -0.62 0.28
N ALA A 54 13.86 -0.62 0.56
CA ALA A 54 12.97 0.51 0.27
C ALA A 54 13.41 1.79 1.00
N ARG A 55 13.80 1.68 2.28
CA ARG A 55 14.35 2.81 3.05
C ARG A 55 15.68 3.32 2.48
N MET A 56 16.53 2.44 1.98
CA MET A 56 17.77 2.82 1.30
C MET A 56 17.46 3.56 -0.01
N LEU A 57 16.55 3.05 -0.83
CA LEU A 57 16.13 3.70 -2.08
C LEU A 57 15.58 5.10 -1.85
N ARG A 58 14.74 5.30 -0.82
CA ARG A 58 14.27 6.64 -0.40
C ARG A 58 15.42 7.60 -0.10
N ARG A 59 16.52 7.12 0.49
CA ARG A 59 17.70 7.95 0.79
C ARG A 59 18.53 8.25 -0.46
N VAL A 60 18.71 7.28 -1.34
CA VAL A 60 19.47 7.45 -2.59
C VAL A 60 18.73 8.39 -3.55
N LEU A 61 17.40 8.31 -3.59
CA LEU A 61 16.54 9.10 -4.47
C LEU A 61 16.14 10.46 -3.85
N ARG A 62 16.83 10.97 -2.83
CA ARG A 62 16.46 12.25 -2.15
C ARG A 62 16.30 13.44 -3.10
N ALA A 63 17.08 13.50 -4.18
CA ALA A 63 16.98 14.57 -5.18
C ALA A 63 15.69 14.49 -6.02
N ARG A 64 15.00 13.35 -6.01
CA ARG A 64 13.72 13.07 -6.66
C ARG A 64 12.83 12.27 -5.70
N PRO A 65 12.21 12.92 -4.71
CA PRO A 65 11.52 12.24 -3.61
C PRO A 65 10.55 11.16 -4.13
N PRO A 66 10.80 9.87 -3.84
CA PRO A 66 9.98 8.80 -4.39
C PRO A 66 8.71 8.61 -3.57
N VAL A 67 7.62 8.32 -4.26
CA VAL A 67 6.39 7.81 -3.66
C VAL A 67 6.57 6.32 -3.42
N GLN A 68 6.33 5.87 -2.19
CA GLN A 68 6.30 4.43 -1.89
C GLN A 68 4.85 3.98 -1.86
N ILE A 69 4.57 2.94 -2.62
CA ILE A 69 3.32 2.19 -2.57
C ILE A 69 3.70 0.82 -2.01
N ASP A 70 3.19 0.50 -0.82
CA ASP A 70 3.45 -0.77 -0.17
C ASP A 70 2.14 -1.55 -0.05
N PRO A 71 1.99 -2.70 -0.73
CA PRO A 71 0.79 -3.52 -0.58
C PRO A 71 0.73 -4.25 0.76
N THR A 72 1.81 -4.21 1.56
CA THR A 72 1.89 -4.92 2.85
C THR A 72 1.57 -4.08 4.07
N GLU A 73 1.19 -2.82 3.89
CA GLU A 73 0.43 -2.07 4.91
C GLU A 73 -1.06 -2.40 4.74
N SER A 74 -1.39 -3.69 4.84
CA SER A 74 -2.72 -4.08 5.29
C SER A 74 -2.77 -3.68 6.75
N ASP A 75 -3.80 -2.91 7.15
CA ASP A 75 -4.12 -2.72 8.56
C ASP A 75 -3.87 -4.02 9.30
N ASP A 76 -2.92 -3.99 10.23
CA ASP A 76 -2.70 -5.08 11.18
C ASP A 76 -3.98 -5.17 12.02
N VAL A 77 -5.01 -5.86 11.49
CA VAL A 77 -6.00 -6.53 12.32
C VAL A 77 -5.27 -7.72 12.93
N SER A 78 -4.40 -7.39 13.88
CA SER A 78 -3.87 -8.33 14.85
C SER A 78 -5.05 -8.82 15.67
N GLY A 79 -5.66 -9.89 15.18
CA GLY A 79 -6.57 -10.71 15.95
C GLY A 79 -5.80 -11.35 17.09
N CYS A 80 -5.86 -10.75 18.28
CA CYS A 80 -5.69 -11.49 19.52
C CYS A 80 -7.03 -12.15 19.88
N ASN A 81 -7.22 -13.38 19.41
CA ASN A 81 -8.11 -14.36 20.04
C ASN A 81 -7.34 -15.09 21.14
N MET A 82 -7.64 -14.81 22.41
CA MET A 82 -7.61 -15.71 23.58
C MET A 82 -8.17 -14.84 24.73
N GLU A 83 -9.24 -15.19 25.43
CA GLU A 83 -9.22 -16.18 26.50
C GLU A 83 -10.56 -16.92 26.63
N THR A 84 -10.47 -18.24 26.62
CA THR A 84 -11.35 -19.14 27.36
C THR A 84 -11.23 -18.90 28.86
N SER A 85 -12.34 -18.66 29.55
CA SER A 85 -12.70 -19.23 30.87
C SER A 85 -14.18 -19.01 31.15
#